data_AF-A0A9D9HHR7-F1
#
_entry.id   AF-A0A9D9HHR7-F1
#
_cell.length_a   1.000
_cell.length_b   1.000
_cell.length_c   1.000
_cell.angle_alpha   90.00
_cell.angle_beta   90.00
_cell.angle_gamma   90.00
#
_symmetry.space_group_name_H-M   'P 1'
#
loop_
_entity.id
_entity.type
_entity.pdbx_description
1 polymer ?
#
loop_
_entity_poly.entity_id
_entity_poly.type
_entity_poly.pdbx_seq_one_letter_code
_entity_poly.pdbx_strand_id
1 'polypeptide(L)'
;MEDHLLETEKLAAGFGDDLGYGFFLKLAALFHDVGKSSDLWQEYLWNSVRGKRQIKMDHATAGAQILQKYAGENPDRSTIIGLTAIQSVIMFHHGSGLPDFIAPDGCSEFLNRLKKQDKHIDLD
;
A
#
# COMPACT_ATOMS: atom_id res chain seq x y z
N MET A 1 -5.04 3.83 15.06
CA MET A 1 -4.60 3.65 13.66
C MET A 1 -3.47 4.62 13.35
N GLU A 2 -3.65 5.91 13.61
CA GLU A 2 -2.57 6.92 13.53
C GLU A 2 -1.31 6.50 14.29
N ASP A 3 -1.43 6.16 15.59
CA ASP A 3 -0.29 5.69 16.39
C ASP A 3 0.44 4.49 15.76
N HIS A 4 -0.32 3.52 15.20
CA HIS A 4 0.27 2.36 14.53
C HIS A 4 1.13 2.78 13.34
N LEU A 5 0.62 3.68 12.49
CA LEU A 5 1.36 4.17 11.34
C LEU A 5 2.60 4.99 11.77
N LEU A 6 2.45 5.88 12.75
CA LEU A 6 3.53 6.74 13.25
C LEU A 6 4.64 5.97 13.95
N GLU A 7 4.32 4.92 14.71
CA GLU A 7 5.34 4.10 15.34
C GLU A 7 5.99 3.14 14.32
N THR A 8 5.21 2.58 13.38
CA THR A 8 5.76 1.73 12.31
C THR A 8 6.70 2.50 11.40
N GLU A 9 6.36 3.74 11.02
CA GLU A 9 7.23 4.55 10.16
C GLU A 9 8.55 4.94 10.83
N LYS A 10 8.57 5.19 12.14
CA LYS A 10 9.80 5.46 12.91
C LYS A 10 10.72 4.25 12.92
N LEU A 11 10.18 3.06 13.21
CA LEU A 11 10.95 1.82 13.23
C LEU A 11 11.48 1.47 11.84
N ALA A 12 10.62 1.55 10.82
CA ALA A 12 10.99 1.27 9.45
C ALA A 12 12.07 2.23 8.92
N ALA A 13 11.99 3.51 9.27
CA ALA A 13 13.04 4.48 8.96
C ALA A 13 14.38 4.07 9.59
N GLY A 14 14.40 3.78 10.90
CA GLY A 14 15.60 3.37 11.60
C GLY A 14 16.25 2.10 11.03
N PHE A 15 15.45 1.11 10.58
CA PHE A 15 15.99 -0.08 9.91
C PHE A 15 16.61 0.20 8.54
N GLY A 16 16.21 1.29 7.88
CA GLY A 16 16.71 1.67 6.56
C GLY A 16 17.86 2.67 6.58
N ASP A 17 18.12 3.35 7.71
CA ASP A 17 19.05 4.46 7.80
C ASP A 17 20.49 4.05 7.43
N ASP A 18 20.97 2.92 7.95
CA ASP A 18 22.31 2.40 7.67
C ASP A 18 22.52 2.05 6.18
N LEU A 19 21.43 1.84 5.44
CA LEU A 19 21.44 1.53 4.01
C LEU A 19 21.08 2.75 3.12
N GLY A 20 20.84 3.93 3.72
CA GLY A 20 20.37 5.12 3.01
C GLY A 20 18.92 5.04 2.52
N TYR A 21 18.14 4.07 3.00
CA TYR A 21 16.73 3.85 2.63
C TYR A 21 15.72 4.28 3.71
N GLY A 22 16.16 5.00 4.76
CA GLY A 22 15.29 5.41 5.86
C GLY A 22 14.03 6.12 5.40
N PHE A 23 14.15 7.12 4.51
CA PHE A 23 12.99 7.83 3.96
C PHE A 23 12.07 6.94 3.11
N PHE A 24 12.65 6.02 2.33
CA PHE A 24 11.89 5.08 1.51
C PHE A 24 11.05 4.14 2.39
N LEU A 25 11.65 3.56 3.43
CA LEU A 25 10.96 2.65 4.35
C LEU A 25 9.96 3.40 5.24
N LYS A 26 10.26 4.64 5.62
CA LYS A 26 9.32 5.53 6.30
C LYS A 26 8.03 5.69 5.49
N LEU A 27 8.14 6.06 4.20
CA LEU A 27 6.99 6.19 3.32
C LEU A 27 6.22 4.87 3.16
N ALA A 28 6.93 3.77 2.91
CA ALA A 28 6.28 2.47 2.78
C ALA A 28 5.46 2.12 4.03
N ALA A 29 6.03 2.31 5.21
CA ALA A 29 5.37 2.06 6.50
C ALA A 29 4.20 3.01 6.78
N LEU A 30 4.34 4.30 6.46
CA LEU A 30 3.26 5.27 6.69
C LEU A 30 2.01 4.95 5.84
N PHE A 31 2.21 4.41 4.63
CA PHE A 31 1.12 4.13 3.70
C PHE A 31 0.62 2.67 3.69
N HIS A 32 1.35 1.70 4.28
CA HIS A 32 1.05 0.28 4.10
C HIS A 32 -0.38 -0.13 4.48
N ASP A 33 -0.89 0.43 5.57
CA ASP A 33 -2.18 0.06 6.16
C ASP A 33 -3.25 1.15 6.02
N VAL A 34 -3.01 2.25 5.29
CA VAL A 34 -3.97 3.38 5.20
C VAL A 34 -5.36 2.94 4.74
N GLY A 35 -5.47 1.88 3.92
CA GLY A 35 -6.77 1.32 3.52
C GLY A 35 -7.64 0.82 4.67
N LYS A 36 -7.05 0.51 5.83
CA LYS A 36 -7.78 0.13 7.04
C LYS A 36 -8.64 1.27 7.60
N SER A 37 -8.34 2.53 7.26
CA SER A 37 -9.12 3.68 7.71
C SER A 37 -10.44 3.86 6.94
N SER A 38 -10.68 3.10 5.87
CA SER A 38 -11.95 3.16 5.14
C SER A 38 -13.12 2.58 5.95
N ASP A 39 -14.32 3.16 5.79
CA ASP A 39 -15.52 2.71 6.49
C ASP A 39 -15.83 1.23 6.24
N LEU A 40 -15.64 0.76 5.00
CA LEU A 40 -15.85 -0.65 4.65
C LEU A 40 -14.88 -1.58 5.36
N TRP A 41 -13.61 -1.19 5.47
CA TRP A 41 -12.64 -2.02 6.19
C TRP A 41 -12.94 -2.03 7.69
N GLN A 42 -13.35 -0.89 8.25
CA GLN A 42 -13.81 -0.81 9.64
C GLN A 42 -15.05 -1.69 9.88
N GLU A 43 -16.02 -1.68 8.96
CA GLU A 43 -17.19 -2.56 9.04
C GLU A 43 -16.78 -4.03 8.98
N TYR A 44 -15.91 -4.40 8.04
CA TYR A 44 -15.32 -5.74 7.94
C TYR A 44 -14.68 -6.18 9.25
N LEU A 45 -13.89 -5.30 9.88
CA LEU A 45 -13.25 -5.57 11.17
C LEU A 45 -14.29 -5.81 12.27
N TRP A 46 -15.27 -4.92 12.41
CA TRP A 46 -16.30 -5.05 13.44
C TRP A 46 -17.17 -6.29 13.26
N ASN A 47 -17.51 -6.65 12.01
CA ASN A 47 -18.22 -7.87 11.71
C ASN A 47 -17.38 -9.11 12.05
N SER A 48 -16.07 -9.09 11.78
CA SER A 48 -15.14 -10.16 12.16
C SER A 48 -15.03 -10.32 13.67
N VAL A 49 -14.90 -9.22 14.43
CA VAL A 49 -14.85 -9.22 15.91
C VAL A 49 -16.14 -9.79 16.50
N ARG A 50 -17.30 -9.55 15.86
CA ARG A 50 -18.60 -10.10 16.26
C ARG A 50 -18.80 -11.58 15.85
N GLY A 51 -17.78 -12.23 15.29
CA GLY A 51 -17.83 -13.63 14.88
C GLY A 51 -18.62 -13.88 13.58
N LYS A 52 -18.94 -12.84 12.81
CA LYS A 52 -19.57 -13.05 11.49
C LYS A 52 -18.52 -13.57 10.52
N ARG A 53 -18.90 -14.53 9.68
CA ARG A 53 -18.03 -14.97 8.57
C ARG A 53 -17.82 -13.81 7.61
N GLN A 54 -16.57 -13.50 7.29
CA GLN A 54 -16.20 -12.45 6.35
C GLN A 54 -15.29 -13.02 5.25
N ILE A 55 -15.30 -12.40 4.08
CA ILE A 55 -14.31 -12.62 3.03
C ILE A 55 -13.17 -11.63 3.27
N LYS A 56 -11.91 -12.04 3.03
CA LYS A 56 -10.74 -11.18 3.22
C LYS A 56 -10.92 -9.89 2.40
N MET A 57 -10.91 -8.76 3.11
CA MET A 57 -10.98 -7.44 2.49
C MET A 57 -9.58 -6.90 2.26
N ASP A 58 -9.33 -6.43 1.04
CA ASP A 58 -8.09 -5.77 0.66
C ASP A 58 -7.98 -4.39 1.34
N HIS A 59 -6.83 -4.10 1.92
CA HIS A 59 -6.47 -2.79 2.48
C HIS A 59 -5.08 -2.34 2.04
N ALA A 60 -4.33 -3.21 1.36
CA ALA A 60 -2.94 -2.99 1.01
C ALA A 60 -2.80 -2.22 -0.32
N THR A 61 -3.89 -2.02 -1.06
CA THR A 61 -3.87 -1.31 -2.35
C THR A 61 -3.93 0.22 -2.19
N ALA A 62 -4.74 0.70 -1.24
CA ALA A 62 -5.06 2.11 -1.06
C ALA A 62 -3.82 3.01 -0.95
N GLY A 63 -2.86 2.64 -0.10
CA GLY A 63 -1.64 3.43 0.11
C GLY A 63 -0.82 3.64 -1.18
N ALA A 64 -0.71 2.60 -2.01
CA ALA A 64 0.00 2.69 -3.28
C ALA A 64 -0.72 3.59 -4.30
N GLN A 65 -2.05 3.56 -4.32
CA GLN A 65 -2.86 4.43 -5.17
C GLN A 65 -2.81 5.89 -4.72
N ILE A 66 -2.74 6.15 -3.41
CA ILE A 66 -2.53 7.50 -2.89
C ILE A 66 -1.18 8.04 -3.36
N LEU A 67 -0.10 7.27 -3.21
CA LEU A 67 1.22 7.68 -3.69
C LEU A 67 1.26 7.94 -5.20
N GLN A 68 0.47 7.20 -5.99
CA GLN A 68 0.39 7.40 -7.44
C GLN A 68 -0.07 8.81 -7.81
N LYS A 69 -0.93 9.44 -6.99
CA LYS A 69 -1.41 10.81 -7.22
C LYS A 69 -0.31 11.86 -7.12
N TYR A 70 0.81 11.53 -6.47
CA TYR A 70 1.96 12.42 -6.29
C TYR A 70 3.06 12.22 -7.35
N ALA A 71 2.84 11.36 -8.36
CA ALA A 71 3.81 11.15 -9.44
C ALA A 71 3.98 12.38 -10.36
N GLY A 72 2.99 13.27 -10.41
CA GLY A 72 2.93 14.34 -11.41
C GLY A 72 2.52 13.83 -12.78
N GLU A 73 2.33 14.76 -13.73
CA GLU A 73 1.81 14.44 -15.07
C GLU A 73 2.84 13.72 -15.96
N ASN A 74 4.13 13.99 -15.75
CA ASN A 74 5.24 13.43 -16.54
C ASN A 74 6.44 13.11 -15.63
N PRO A 75 6.32 12.10 -14.74
CA PRO A 75 7.42 11.72 -13.86
C PRO A 75 8.64 11.28 -14.66
N ASP A 76 9.83 11.70 -14.21
CA ASP A 76 11.06 11.17 -14.77
C ASP A 76 11.25 9.68 -14.42
N ARG A 77 12.22 9.04 -15.07
CA ARG A 77 12.50 7.61 -14.88
C ARG A 77 12.81 7.26 -13.42
N SER A 78 13.54 8.10 -12.70
CA SER A 78 13.86 7.88 -11.28
C SER A 78 12.61 7.89 -10.41
N THR A 79 11.69 8.83 -10.67
CA THR A 79 10.42 8.97 -9.97
C THR A 79 9.55 7.74 -10.21
N ILE A 80 9.45 7.28 -11.46
CA ILE A 80 8.71 6.06 -11.82
C ILE A 80 9.27 4.84 -11.07
N ILE A 81 10.60 4.65 -11.08
CA ILE A 81 11.25 3.51 -10.42
C ILE A 81 11.04 3.57 -8.90
N GLY A 82 11.25 4.74 -8.29
CA GLY A 82 11.09 4.94 -6.85
C GLY A 82 9.66 4.68 -6.39
N LEU A 83 8.67 5.25 -7.08
CA LEU A 83 7.25 5.02 -6.79
C LEU A 83 6.88 3.55 -6.95
N THR A 84 7.28 2.92 -8.06
CA THR A 84 6.99 1.50 -8.31
C THR A 84 7.54 0.64 -7.18
N ALA A 85 8.75 0.91 -6.71
CA ALA A 85 9.36 0.17 -5.60
C ALA A 85 8.59 0.35 -4.29
N ILE A 86 8.26 1.58 -3.88
CA ILE A 86 7.49 1.84 -2.65
C ILE A 86 6.10 1.22 -2.73
N GLN A 87 5.41 1.42 -3.86
CA GLN A 87 4.07 0.91 -4.13
C GLN A 87 4.03 -0.61 -4.07
N SER A 88 5.07 -1.30 -4.55
CA SER A 88 5.17 -2.76 -4.46
C SER A 88 5.34 -3.24 -3.02
N VAL A 89 6.20 -2.59 -2.23
CA VAL A 89 6.34 -2.93 -0.80
C VAL A 89 5.01 -2.75 -0.08
N ILE A 90 4.30 -1.64 -0.33
CA ILE A 90 2.98 -1.38 0.23
C ILE A 90 1.97 -2.43 -0.23
N MET A 91 1.87 -2.71 -1.52
CA MET A 91 0.84 -3.61 -2.03
C MET A 91 1.03 -5.04 -1.53
N PHE A 92 2.26 -5.53 -1.50
CA PHE A 92 2.53 -6.95 -1.29
C PHE A 92 2.99 -7.30 0.12
N HIS A 93 2.80 -6.42 1.12
CA HIS A 93 3.23 -6.66 2.50
C HIS A 93 2.53 -7.84 3.21
N HIS A 94 1.36 -8.31 2.70
CA HIS A 94 0.69 -9.53 3.18
C HIS A 94 0.98 -10.79 2.35
N GLY A 95 1.68 -10.64 1.23
CA GLY A 95 1.93 -11.72 0.28
C GLY A 95 3.11 -12.60 0.66
N SER A 96 3.34 -13.67 -0.11
CA SER A 96 4.51 -14.53 0.02
C SER A 96 5.79 -13.92 -0.59
N GLY A 97 5.77 -12.63 -0.91
CA GLY A 97 6.84 -11.92 -1.62
C GLY A 97 6.29 -11.01 -2.72
N LEU A 98 7.19 -10.52 -3.57
CA LEU A 98 6.84 -9.75 -4.76
C LEU A 98 6.21 -10.67 -5.82
N PRO A 99 5.13 -10.25 -6.49
CA PRO A 99 4.55 -11.02 -7.58
C PRO A 99 5.43 -10.90 -8.84
N ASP A 100 5.09 -11.71 -9.83
CA ASP A 100 5.48 -11.42 -11.21
C ASP A 100 4.82 -10.10 -11.63
N PHE A 101 5.64 -9.06 -11.84
CA PHE A 101 5.13 -7.75 -12.31
C PHE A 101 4.46 -7.86 -13.67
N ILE A 102 4.94 -8.79 -14.50
CA ILE A 102 4.32 -9.20 -15.76
C ILE A 102 4.35 -10.74 -15.76
N ALA A 103 3.19 -11.36 -15.64
CA ALA A 103 3.01 -12.79 -15.72
C ALA A 103 3.16 -13.29 -17.17
N PRO A 104 3.35 -14.60 -17.41
CA PRO A 104 3.52 -15.16 -18.76
C PRO A 104 2.36 -14.89 -19.73
N ASP A 105 1.17 -14.63 -19.22
CA ASP A 105 -0.02 -14.25 -20.00
C ASP A 105 -0.09 -12.74 -20.34
N GLY A 106 0.92 -11.97 -19.89
CA GLY A 106 0.98 -10.52 -20.05
C GLY A 106 0.18 -9.74 -19.00
N CYS A 107 -0.48 -10.40 -18.05
CA CYS A 107 -1.18 -9.73 -16.96
C CYS A 107 -0.21 -9.18 -15.92
N SER A 108 -0.60 -8.07 -15.29
CA SER A 108 0.18 -7.44 -14.21
C SER A 108 -0.71 -7.24 -13.00
N GLU A 109 -0.49 -8.02 -11.94
CA GLU A 109 -1.21 -7.85 -10.68
C GLU A 109 -0.96 -6.45 -10.10
N PHE A 110 0.29 -5.97 -10.18
CA PHE A 110 0.66 -4.62 -9.79
C PHE A 110 -0.21 -3.55 -10.48
N LEU A 111 -0.29 -3.58 -11.82
CA LEU A 111 -1.09 -2.59 -12.56
C LEU A 111 -2.59 -2.77 -12.32
N ASN A 112 -3.07 -4.01 -12.16
CA ASN A 112 -4.46 -4.30 -11.87
C ASN A 112 -4.89 -3.70 -10.52
N ARG A 113 -4.05 -3.84 -9.49
CA ARG A 113 -4.29 -3.22 -8.18
C ARG A 113 -4.19 -1.71 -8.24
N LEU A 114 -3.20 -1.16 -8.94
CA LEU A 114 -3.04 0.28 -9.09
C LEU A 114 -4.24 0.94 -9.80
N LYS A 115 -4.79 0.27 -10.82
CA LYS A 115 -5.96 0.74 -11.61
C LYS A 115 -7.31 0.35 -11.01
N LYS A 116 -7.32 -0.44 -9.93
CA LYS A 116 -8.55 -0.87 -9.26
C LYS A 116 -9.33 0.37 -8.87
N GLN A 117 -10.56 0.52 -9.37
CA GLN A 117 -11.42 1.59 -8.87
C GLN A 117 -11.73 1.30 -7.42
N ASP A 118 -11.12 2.06 -6.52
CA ASP A 118 -11.52 2.07 -5.12
C ASP A 118 -12.82 2.87 -5.06
N LYS A 119 -13.95 2.18 -5.08
CA LYS A 119 -15.29 2.79 -5.00
C LYS A 119 -15.57 3.45 -3.63
N HIS A 120 -14.58 3.51 -2.74
CA HIS A 120 -14.78 3.48 -1.30
C HIS A 120 -13.74 4.26 -0.49
N ILE A 121 -12.87 5.02 -1.15
CA ILE A 121 -12.04 6.03 -0.48
C ILE A 121 -12.41 7.38 -1.09
N ASP A 122 -13.35 8.06 -0.44
CA ASP A 122 -13.55 9.49 -0.67
C ASP A 122 -12.33 10.19 -0.07
N LEU A 123 -11.42 10.66 -0.93
CA LEU A 123 -10.32 11.55 -0.56
C LEU A 123 -10.61 12.99 -0.99
N ASP A 124 -11.90 13.32 -1.15
CA ASP A 124 -12.40 14.67 -1.40
C ASP A 124 -12.83 15.32 -0.08
#